data_AF-A0A6M8F9S6-F1
#
_entry.id   AF-A0A6M8F9S6-F1
#
_cell.length_a   1.000
_cell.length_b   1.000
_cell.length_c   1.000
_cell.angle_alpha   90.00
_cell.angle_beta   90.00
_cell.angle_gamma   90.00
#
_symmetry.space_group_name_H-M   'P 1'
#
loop_
_entity.id
_entity.type
_entity.pdbx_description
1 polymer ?
#
loop_
_entity_poly.entity_id
_entity_poly.type
_entity_poly.pdbx_seq_one_letter_code
_entity_poly.pdbx_strand_id
1 'polypeptide(L)'
;MKVEQQDGQLLIWGSWETNKGYVAPGTNAVEIRCDLASARCTEAYASILHHTEGEDIEAQVFSYVVQTWTETKMQAVADQAMGCLDRRLLVDLTTQQARLEWSPGPEAGCEGDTGGAVLGGDPL
;
A
#
# COMPACT_ATOMS: atom_id res chain seq x y z
N MET A 1 -3.91 -10.21 -8.73
CA MET A 1 -4.41 -9.45 -7.58
C MET A 1 -5.86 -9.80 -7.40
N LYS A 2 -6.32 -9.91 -6.16
CA LYS A 2 -7.72 -10.18 -5.83
C LYS A 2 -8.34 -8.98 -5.14
N VAL A 3 -9.52 -8.56 -5.58
CA VAL A 3 -10.31 -7.49 -4.97
C VAL A 3 -11.70 -8.03 -4.64
N GLU A 4 -12.08 -7.97 -3.38
CA GLU A 4 -13.40 -8.36 -2.89
C GLU A 4 -14.04 -7.16 -2.18
N GLN A 5 -15.30 -6.87 -2.53
CA GLN A 5 -16.06 -5.80 -1.91
C GLN A 5 -17.41 -6.32 -1.45
N GLN A 6 -17.73 -6.13 -0.17
CA GLN A 6 -18.98 -6.55 0.42
C GLN A 6 -19.33 -5.68 1.62
N ASP A 7 -20.58 -5.24 1.73
CA ASP A 7 -21.13 -4.59 2.94
C ASP A 7 -20.29 -3.44 3.51
N GLY A 8 -19.75 -2.58 2.63
CA GLY A 8 -18.89 -1.44 3.03
C GLY A 8 -17.46 -1.83 3.40
N GLN A 9 -17.08 -3.08 3.17
CA GLN A 9 -15.72 -3.59 3.33
C GLN A 9 -15.08 -3.82 1.97
N LEU A 10 -13.77 -3.62 1.92
CA LEU A 10 -12.93 -3.88 0.76
C LEU A 10 -11.71 -4.68 1.22
N LEU A 11 -11.47 -5.80 0.57
CA LEU A 11 -10.35 -6.70 0.81
C LEU A 11 -9.54 -6.82 -0.48
N ILE A 12 -8.24 -6.56 -0.39
CA ILE A 12 -7.33 -6.62 -1.54
C ILE A 12 -6.13 -7.49 -1.18
N TRP A 13 -5.74 -8.36 -2.11
CA TRP A 13 -4.57 -9.22 -1.98
C TRP A 13 -3.69 -9.13 -3.22
N GLY A 14 -2.37 -9.08 -3.04
CA GLY A 14 -1.42 -9.04 -4.14
C GLY A 14 0.02 -8.86 -3.67
N SER A 15 0.84 -8.34 -4.58
CA SER A 15 2.23 -7.94 -4.34
C SER A 15 2.48 -6.56 -4.93
N TRP A 16 3.18 -5.69 -4.20
CA TRP A 16 3.58 -4.39 -4.74
C TRP A 16 4.73 -4.55 -5.74
N GLU A 17 4.55 -3.98 -6.92
CA GLU A 17 5.57 -3.82 -7.94
C GLU A 17 5.97 -2.34 -8.04
N THR A 18 7.14 -1.99 -7.49
CA THR A 18 7.65 -0.61 -7.54
C THR A 18 7.90 -0.20 -8.99
N ASN A 19 7.23 0.85 -9.45
CA ASN A 19 7.40 1.41 -10.78
C ASN A 19 8.15 2.76 -10.78
N LYS A 20 8.37 3.35 -9.60
CA LYS A 20 9.15 4.57 -9.40
C LYS A 20 9.83 4.55 -8.03
N GLY A 21 11.14 4.80 -8.01
CA GLY A 21 11.95 4.80 -6.78
C GLY A 21 12.78 3.52 -6.63
N TYR A 22 13.29 3.27 -5.43
CA TYR A 22 14.11 2.09 -5.13
C TYR A 22 13.29 0.80 -5.16
N VAL A 23 13.80 -0.21 -5.86
CA VAL A 23 13.23 -1.56 -5.90
C VAL A 23 14.05 -2.44 -4.96
N ALA A 24 13.45 -2.85 -3.84
CA ALA A 24 14.10 -3.77 -2.91
C ALA A 24 14.21 -5.17 -3.56
N PRO A 25 15.36 -5.86 -3.42
CA PRO A 25 15.49 -7.24 -3.88
C PRO A 25 14.61 -8.15 -3.02
N GLY A 26 13.79 -9.00 -3.63
CA GLY A 26 12.89 -9.84 -2.87
C GLY A 26 11.55 -10.12 -3.54
N THR A 27 10.70 -10.80 -2.79
CA THR A 27 9.28 -10.96 -3.09
C THR A 27 8.46 -10.43 -1.91
N ASN A 28 7.30 -9.85 -2.18
CA ASN A 28 6.40 -9.38 -1.12
C ASN A 28 4.97 -9.85 -1.35
N ALA A 29 4.21 -9.89 -0.26
CA ALA A 29 2.79 -10.14 -0.24
C ALA A 29 2.10 -9.10 0.63
N VAL A 30 0.91 -8.68 0.20
CA VAL A 30 0.09 -7.73 0.95
C VAL A 30 -1.35 -8.17 1.05
N GLU A 31 -1.93 -7.91 2.21
CA GLU A 31 -3.37 -7.89 2.45
C GLU A 31 -3.76 -6.46 2.83
N ILE A 32 -4.75 -5.89 2.16
CA ILE A 32 -5.31 -4.58 2.48
C ILE A 32 -6.77 -4.74 2.83
N ARG A 33 -7.17 -4.27 4.00
CA ARG A 33 -8.55 -4.29 4.48
C ARG A 33 -9.00 -2.87 4.74
N CYS A 34 -10.04 -2.41 4.05
CA CYS A 34 -10.67 -1.12 4.26
C CYS A 34 -12.10 -1.28 4.73
N ASP A 35 -12.54 -0.38 5.59
CA ASP A 35 -13.89 -0.35 6.15
C ASP A 35 -14.46 1.06 6.06
N LEU A 36 -15.64 1.16 5.43
CA LEU A 36 -16.31 2.44 5.16
C LEU A 36 -16.86 3.06 6.45
N ALA A 37 -17.36 2.26 7.39
CA ALA A 37 -17.99 2.74 8.61
C ALA A 37 -16.98 3.44 9.54
N SER A 38 -15.77 2.91 9.62
CA SER A 38 -14.66 3.47 10.40
C SER A 38 -13.80 4.46 9.61
N ALA A 39 -13.96 4.52 8.28
CA ALA A 39 -13.12 5.31 7.38
C ALA A 39 -11.62 4.99 7.54
N ARG A 40 -11.28 3.70 7.65
CA ARG A 40 -9.91 3.21 7.85
C ARG A 40 -9.54 2.14 6.85
N CYS A 41 -8.25 2.06 6.53
CA CYS A 41 -7.65 0.86 5.95
C CYS A 41 -6.47 0.38 6.80
N THR A 42 -6.24 -0.92 6.79
CA THR A 42 -5.02 -1.55 7.30
C THR A 42 -4.37 -2.32 6.16
N GLU A 43 -3.07 -2.13 5.97
CA GLU A 43 -2.25 -2.95 5.08
C GLU A 43 -1.31 -3.79 5.95
N ALA A 44 -1.37 -5.11 5.79
CA ALA A 44 -0.35 -6.02 6.28
C ALA A 44 0.60 -6.31 5.12
N TYR A 45 1.86 -5.94 5.27
CA TYR A 45 2.93 -6.13 4.30
C TYR A 45 3.95 -7.12 4.84
N ALA A 46 4.32 -8.12 4.04
CA ALA A 46 5.41 -9.01 4.34
C ALA A 46 6.33 -9.14 3.12
N SER A 47 7.64 -9.14 3.35
CA SER A 47 8.64 -9.36 2.31
C SER A 47 9.68 -10.39 2.74
N ILE A 48 10.14 -11.15 1.75
CA ILE A 48 11.36 -11.95 1.83
C ILE A 48 12.42 -11.18 1.04
N LEU A 49 13.43 -10.69 1.75
CA LEU A 49 14.57 -10.00 1.15
C LEU A 49 15.66 -11.01 0.85
N HIS A 50 16.04 -11.14 -0.42
CA HIS A 50 17.13 -12.04 -0.82
C HIS A 50 18.45 -11.27 -0.84
N HIS A 51 19.40 -11.69 -0.01
CA HIS A 51 20.77 -11.17 0.00
C HIS A 51 21.78 -12.31 -0.24
N THR A 52 23.03 -11.97 -0.55
CA THR A 52 24.06 -12.96 -0.90
C THR A 52 24.39 -13.93 0.24
N GLU A 53 24.01 -13.58 1.47
CA GLU A 53 24.33 -14.31 2.70
C GLU A 53 23.13 -15.08 3.26
N GLY A 54 21.94 -14.94 2.66
CA GLY A 54 20.71 -15.56 3.16
C GLY A 54 19.43 -14.85 2.72
N GLU A 55 18.36 -15.11 3.46
CA GLU A 55 17.06 -14.49 3.28
C GLU A 55 16.59 -13.90 4.61
N ASP A 56 16.15 -12.65 4.57
CA ASP A 56 15.54 -11.96 5.71
C ASP A 56 14.04 -11.85 5.49
N ILE A 57 13.25 -11.97 6.57
CA ILE A 57 11.81 -11.72 6.54
C ILE A 57 11.52 -10.40 7.24
N GLU A 58 10.85 -9.50 6.55
CA GLU A 58 10.30 -8.28 7.13
C GLU A 58 8.78 -8.30 7.10
N ALA A 59 8.16 -7.78 8.16
CA ALA A 59 6.73 -7.61 8.25
C ALA A 59 6.40 -6.24 8.82
N GLN A 60 5.46 -5.53 8.18
CA GLN A 60 5.07 -4.17 8.54
C GLN A 60 3.54 -4.04 8.45
N VAL A 61 2.98 -3.15 9.26
CA VAL A 61 1.56 -2.81 9.22
C VAL A 61 1.42 -1.31 9.03
N PHE A 62 0.63 -0.91 8.04
CA PHE A 62 0.33 0.50 7.77
C PHE A 62 -1.15 0.77 8.04
N SER A 63 -1.42 1.85 8.78
CA SER A 63 -2.78 2.30 9.12
C SER A 63 -3.13 3.57 8.35
N TYR A 64 -4.16 3.51 7.52
CA TYR A 64 -4.58 4.63 6.66
C TYR A 64 -5.90 5.25 7.16
N VAL A 65 -6.03 6.55 6.97
CA VAL A 65 -7.30 7.29 7.05
C VAL A 65 -7.89 7.42 5.64
N VAL A 66 -9.13 6.99 5.45
CA VAL A 66 -9.84 7.15 4.18
C VAL A 66 -10.18 8.63 3.98
N GLN A 67 -9.74 9.18 2.86
CA GLN A 67 -10.02 10.57 2.45
C GLN A 67 -11.19 10.63 1.47
N THR A 68 -11.38 9.61 0.64
CA THR A 68 -12.48 9.55 -0.33
C THR A 68 -12.85 8.09 -0.58
N TRP A 69 -14.14 7.78 -0.54
CA TRP A 69 -14.67 6.50 -0.96
C TRP A 69 -15.97 6.73 -1.74
N THR A 70 -15.96 6.37 -3.03
CA THR A 70 -17.12 6.41 -3.92
C THR A 70 -17.36 5.03 -4.54
N GLU A 71 -18.35 4.92 -5.42
CA GLU A 71 -18.59 3.68 -6.17
C GLU A 71 -17.42 3.31 -7.11
N THR A 72 -16.60 4.29 -7.52
CA THR A 72 -15.55 4.09 -8.52
C THR A 72 -14.14 4.11 -7.97
N LYS A 73 -13.93 4.71 -6.78
CA LYS A 73 -12.59 4.85 -6.21
C LYS A 73 -12.58 4.85 -4.68
N MET A 74 -11.46 4.43 -4.12
CA MET A 74 -11.11 4.63 -2.72
C MET A 74 -9.70 5.23 -2.63
N GLN A 75 -9.53 6.25 -1.80
CA GLN A 75 -8.25 6.88 -1.51
C GLN A 75 -8.08 6.99 0.00
N ALA A 76 -6.93 6.57 0.50
CA ALA A 76 -6.57 6.64 1.91
C ALA A 76 -5.10 7.06 2.09
N VAL A 77 -4.80 7.67 3.23
CA VAL A 77 -3.46 8.20 3.54
C VAL A 77 -2.99 7.69 4.90
N ALA A 78 -1.77 7.17 4.95
CA ALA A 78 -1.05 6.88 6.18
C ALA A 78 0.06 7.92 6.32
N ASP A 79 -0.15 8.90 7.19
CA ASP A 79 0.79 10.00 7.40
C ASP A 79 2.05 9.51 8.10
N GLN A 80 3.22 10.00 7.69
CA GLN A 80 4.51 9.65 8.30
C GLN A 80 4.76 8.13 8.44
N ALA A 81 4.21 7.36 7.51
CA ALA A 81 4.22 5.90 7.57
C ALA A 81 5.59 5.30 7.20
N MET A 82 6.46 6.07 6.55
CA MET A 82 7.83 5.66 6.20
C MET A 82 8.80 6.77 6.63
N GLY A 83 8.93 6.98 7.94
CA GLY A 83 9.65 8.13 8.49
C GLY A 83 8.85 9.41 8.28
N CYS A 84 9.38 10.38 7.53
CA CYS A 84 8.67 11.63 7.23
C CYS A 84 7.79 11.58 5.97
N LEU A 85 7.73 10.42 5.30
CA LEU A 85 6.96 10.22 4.08
C LEU A 85 5.53 9.76 4.39
N ASP A 86 4.57 10.35 3.70
CA ASP A 86 3.19 9.86 3.68
C ASP A 86 3.05 8.76 2.62
N ARG A 87 2.25 7.75 2.94
CA ARG A 87 1.80 6.73 1.97
C ARG A 87 0.38 7.03 1.55
N ARG A 88 0.13 7.06 0.25
CA ARG A 88 -1.18 7.29 -0.36
C ARG A 88 -1.60 6.03 -1.11
N LEU A 89 -2.63 5.38 -0.60
CA LEU A 89 -3.26 4.22 -1.24
C LEU A 89 -4.39 4.71 -2.14
N LEU A 90 -4.36 4.34 -3.41
CA LEU A 90 -5.40 4.66 -4.39
C LEU A 90 -5.90 3.38 -5.05
N VAL A 91 -7.20 3.13 -4.95
CA VAL A 91 -7.85 1.95 -5.51
C VAL A 91 -8.92 2.41 -6.48
N ASP A 92 -8.84 1.93 -7.72
CA ASP A 92 -9.91 2.02 -8.71
C ASP A 92 -10.79 0.78 -8.55
N LEU A 93 -12.03 0.99 -8.11
CA LEU A 93 -13.00 -0.07 -7.85
C LEU A 93 -13.65 -0.59 -9.14
N THR A 94 -13.58 0.18 -10.24
CA THR A 94 -14.14 -0.21 -11.53
C THR A 94 -13.21 -1.14 -12.27
N THR A 95 -11.93 -0.77 -12.35
CA THR A 95 -10.91 -1.57 -13.04
C THR A 95 -10.26 -2.60 -12.14
N GLN A 96 -10.59 -2.59 -10.84
CA GLN A 96 -9.95 -3.42 -9.82
C GLN A 96 -8.43 -3.29 -9.93
N GLN A 97 -7.93 -2.08 -9.70
CA GLN A 97 -6.50 -1.77 -9.68
C GLN A 97 -6.17 -1.00 -8.42
N ALA A 98 -5.00 -1.26 -7.83
CA ALA A 98 -4.49 -0.51 -6.71
C ALA A 98 -3.10 0.03 -7.04
N ARG A 99 -2.84 1.25 -6.58
CA ARG A 99 -1.52 1.89 -6.61
C ARG A 99 -1.21 2.50 -5.26
N LEU A 100 0.07 2.57 -4.96
CA LEU A 100 0.61 3.10 -3.73
C LEU A 100 1.66 4.15 -4.10
N GLU A 101 1.50 5.37 -3.61
CA GLU A 101 2.40 6.49 -3.86
C GLU A 101 2.97 6.95 -2.52
N TRP A 102 4.25 7.31 -2.49
CA TRP A 102 4.86 7.92 -1.30
C TRP A 102 5.61 9.19 -1.66
N SER A 103 5.53 10.18 -0.77
CA SER A 103 6.22 11.46 -0.90
C SER A 103 6.36 12.10 0.48
N PRO A 104 7.25 13.10 0.63
CA PRO A 104 7.24 13.96 1.81
C PRO A 104 5.83 14.46 2.14
N GLY A 105 5.50 14.42 3.42
CA GLY A 105 4.26 15.01 3.93
C GLY A 105 4.30 16.54 3.95
N PRO A 106 3.23 17.18 4.43
CA PRO A 106 3.13 18.64 4.46
C PRO A 106 4.06 19.32 5.48
N GLU A 107 4.70 18.55 6.37
CA GLU A 107 5.67 19.09 7.33
C GLU A 107 6.93 19.60 6.61
N ALA A 108 7.34 20.82 6.96
CA ALA A 108 8.52 21.45 6.38
C ALA A 108 9.81 20.71 6.80
N GLY A 109 10.69 20.45 5.82
CA GLY A 109 12.04 19.92 6.07
C GLY A 109 12.21 18.42 5.87
N CYS A 110 11.22 17.70 5.33
CA CYS A 110 11.38 16.29 4.93
C CYS A 110 12.11 16.19 3.57
N GLU A 111 13.37 15.74 3.59
CA GLU A 111 14.18 15.42 2.39
C GLU A 111 14.03 13.94 1.98
N GLY A 112 12.81 13.44 1.94
CA GLY A 112 12.53 12.06 1.55
C GLY A 112 12.25 11.91 0.06
N ASP A 113 12.64 10.77 -0.52
CA ASP A 113 12.37 10.47 -1.93
C ASP A 113 10.88 10.23 -2.21
N THR A 114 10.45 10.57 -3.42
CA THR A 114 9.11 10.26 -3.93
C THR A 114 9.14 9.00 -4.80
N GLY A 115 8.16 8.13 -4.63
CA GLY A 115 8.05 6.93 -5.44
C GLY A 115 6.64 6.39 -5.55
N GLY A 116 6.51 5.22 -6.14
CA GLY A 116 5.24 4.56 -6.34
C GLY A 116 5.35 3.11 -6.75
N ALA A 117 4.26 2.39 -6.54
CA ALA A 117 4.08 0.99 -6.87
C ALA A 117 2.67 0.75 -7.41
N VAL A 118 2.54 -0.28 -8.25
CA VAL A 118 1.26 -0.84 -8.67
C VAL A 118 1.08 -2.20 -8.01
N LEU A 119 -0.17 -2.55 -7.68
CA LEU A 119 -0.46 -3.85 -7.10
C LEU A 119 -0.67 -4.87 -8.21
N GLY A 120 0.22 -5.86 -8.27
CA GLY A 120 0.18 -6.98 -9.21
C GLY A 120 -0.06 -8.31 -8.51
N GLY A 121 -0.19 -9.38 -9.31
CA GLY A 121 0.02 -10.76 -8.86
C GLY A 121 -1.01 -11.38 -7.91
N ASP A 122 -1.06 -12.72 -7.87
CA ASP A 122 -1.55 -13.47 -6.71
C ASP A 122 -0.43 -13.40 -5.65
N PRO A 123 -0.69 -13.14 -4.35
CA PRO A 123 0.38 -13.23 -3.36
C PRO A 123 0.84 -14.69 -3.27
N LEU A 124 2.06 -14.94 -3.76
CA LEU A 124 2.78 -16.22 -3.87
C LEU A 124 2.52 -17.00 -5.17
#